data_AF-A0A531MFJ1-F1
#
_entry.id   AF-A0A531MFJ1-F1
#
_cell.length_a   1.000
_cell.length_b   1.000
_cell.length_c   1.000
_cell.angle_alpha   90.00
_cell.angle_beta   90.00
_cell.angle_gamma   90.00
#
_symmetry.space_group_name_H-M   'P 1'
#
loop_
_entity.id
_entity.type
_entity.pdbx_description
1 polymer ?
#
loop_
_entity_poly.entity_id
_entity_poly.type
_entity_poly.pdbx_seq_one_letter_code
_entity_poly.pdbx_strand_id
1 'polypeptide(L)' 'CHRAIGKSGDLTGYHWGLTRKRAILGWEAGQISS' A
#
# COMPACT_ATOMS: atom_id res chain seq x y z
N CYS A 1 2.95 2.99 8.32
CA CYS A 1 4.04 2.53 7.41
C CYS A 1 3.53 1.91 6.09
N HIS A 2 2.24 2.02 5.74
CA HIS A 2 1.70 1.41 4.53
C HIS A 2 2.26 2.01 3.22
N ARG A 3 2.86 3.21 3.27
CA ARG A 3 3.58 3.84 2.15
C ARG A 3 5.03 3.40 1.96
N ALA A 4 5.59 2.60 2.88
CA ALA A 4 6.94 2.07 2.71
C ALA A 4 6.89 0.87 1.75
N ILE A 5 7.62 0.94 0.63
CA ILE A 5 7.63 -0.07 -0.44
C ILE A 5 9.02 -0.72 -0.50
N GLY A 6 9.08 -2.02 -0.86
CA GLY A 6 10.35 -2.70 -1.06
C GLY A 6 11.13 -2.11 -2.24
N LYS A 7 12.45 -2.30 -2.24
CA LYS A 7 13.33 -1.78 -3.31
C LYS A 7 12.89 -2.20 -4.72
N SER A 8 12.35 -3.41 -4.85
CA SER A 8 11.85 -3.96 -6.12
C SER A 8 10.45 -3.47 -6.51
N GLY A 9 9.78 -2.66 -5.67
CA GLY A 9 8.39 -2.24 -5.88
C GLY A 9 7.35 -3.14 -5.18
N ASP A 10 7.78 -4.27 -4.61
CA ASP A 10 6.87 -5.19 -3.93
C ASP A 10 6.35 -4.66 -2.59
N LEU A 11 5.10 -5.00 -2.27
CA LEU A 11 4.55 -4.80 -0.93
C LEU A 11 5.18 -5.80 0.04
N THR A 12 6.03 -5.30 0.92
CA THR A 12 6.62 -6.06 2.02
C THR A 12 6.02 -5.63 3.35
N GLY A 13 6.24 -6.42 4.41
CA GLY A 13 6.04 -6.08 5.82
C GLY A 13 4.89 -5.11 6.18
N TYR A 14 3.85 -5.63 6.82
CA TYR A 14 2.83 -4.80 7.45
C TYR A 14 2.21 -5.52 8.65
N HIS A 15 2.17 -4.86 9.80
CA HIS A 15 1.65 -5.45 11.04
C HIS A 15 0.23 -6.01 10.88
N TRP A 16 -0.60 -5.35 10.06
CA TRP A 16 -1.99 -5.73 9.81
C TRP A 16 -2.20 -6.52 8.49
N GLY A 17 -1.13 -7.04 7.90
CA GLY A 17 -1.16 -7.86 6.69
C GLY A 17 -1.18 -7.08 5.36
N LEU A 18 -0.63 -7.71 4.31
CA LEU A 18 -0.46 -7.06 3.00
C LEU A 18 -1.77 -6.68 2.32
N THR A 19 -2.86 -7.42 2.56
CA THR A 19 -4.19 -7.10 2.02
C THR A 19 -4.65 -5.72 2.47
N ARG A 20 -4.53 -5.42 3.77
CA ARG A 20 -4.90 -4.10 4.30
C ARG A 20 -3.99 -3.00 3.74
N LYS A 21 -2.68 -3.25 3.64
CA LYS A 21 -1.72 -2.31 3.04
C LYS A 21 -2.09 -1.98 1.59
N ARG A 22 -2.44 -3.00 0.79
CA ARG A 22 -2.87 -2.84 -0.61
C ARG A 22 -4.18 -2.07 -0.73
N ALA A 23 -5.17 -2.36 0.13
CA ALA A 23 -6.46 -1.68 0.11
C ALA A 23 -6.32 -0.17 0.38
N ILE A 24 -5.52 0.22 1.39
CA ILE A 24 -5.29 1.63 1.71
C ILE A 24 -4.60 2.35 0.56
N LEU A 25 -3.53 1.76 0.00
CA LEU A 25 -2.82 2.35 -1.14
C LEU A 25 -3.72 2.48 -2.37
N GLY A 26 -4.56 1.48 -2.66
CA GLY A 26 -5.52 1.53 -3.76
C GLY A 26 -6.56 2.64 -3.59
N TRP A 27 -7.08 2.83 -2.38
CA TRP A 27 -8.01 3.93 -2.10
C TRP A 27 -7.36 5.30 -2.27
N GLU A 28 -6.15 5.50 -1.74
CA GLU A 28 -5.40 6.76 -1.91
C GLU A 28 -5.15 7.07 -3.40
N ALA A 29 -4.79 6.06 -4.19
CA ALA A 29 -4.61 6.21 -5.63
C ALA A 29 -5.90 6.63 -6.34
N GLY A 30 -7.04 6.04 -5.96
CA GLY A 30 -8.36 6.40 -6.50
C GLY A 30 -8.76 7.85 -6.21
N GLN A 31 -8.41 8.36 -5.03
CA GLN A 31 -8.67 9.75 -4.64
C GLN A 31 -7.85 10.76 -5.44
N ILE A 32 -6.64 10.39 -5.87
CA ILE A 32 -5.78 11.26 -6.71
C ILE A 32 -6.28 11.30 -8.16
N SER A 33 -6.91 10.22 -8.63
CA SER A 33 -7.44 10.13 -9.99
C SER A 33 -8.82 10.77 -10.19
N SER A 34 -9.38 11.39 -9.16
CA SER A 34 -10.72 12.02 -9.16
C SER A 34 -10.66 13.52 -9.45
#